data_AF-A0A1W9MGE8-F1
#
_entry.id   AF-A0A1W9MGE8-F1
#
_cell.length_a   1.000
_cell.length_b   1.000
_cell.length_c   1.000
_cell.angle_alpha   90.00
_cell.angle_beta   90.00
_cell.angle_gamma   90.00
#
_symmetry.space_group_name_H-M   'P 1'
#
loop_
_entity.id
_entity.type
_entity.pdbx_description
1 polymer ?
#
loop_
_entity_poly.entity_id
_entity_poly.type
_entity_poly.pdbx_seq_one_letter_code
_entity_poly.pdbx_strand_id
1 'polypeptide(L)' 'MPLTSNLKWAGAPGNVLLKTAVTGLSKDSVANVSLIVALDKGQLSERVGKLPPRHVTAVLNGIETILGR' A
#
# COMPACT_ATOMS: atom_id res chain seq x y z
N MET A 1 4.33 -4.52 -2.91
CA MET A 1 3.31 -3.84 -3.74
C MET A 1 3.70 -2.38 -3.95
N PRO A 2 3.35 -1.79 -5.09
CA PRO A 2 3.65 -0.39 -5.38
C PRO A 2 2.73 0.56 -4.61
N LEU A 3 3.24 1.76 -4.35
CA LEU A 3 2.47 2.90 -3.87
C LEU A 3 2.31 3.91 -5.01
N THR A 4 1.18 4.63 -5.04
CA THR A 4 0.97 5.73 -5.98
C THR A 4 0.36 6.93 -5.27
N SER A 5 0.83 8.15 -5.56
CA SER A 5 0.18 9.38 -5.07
C SER A 5 -1.03 9.79 -5.92
N ASN A 6 -1.41 8.99 -6.92
CA ASN A 6 -2.63 9.23 -7.68
C ASN A 6 -3.85 8.74 -6.90
N LEU A 7 -4.41 9.64 -6.09
CA LEU A 7 -5.49 9.33 -5.14
C LEU A 7 -6.79 8.86 -5.79
N LYS A 8 -6.97 9.00 -7.11
CA LYS A 8 -8.12 8.43 -7.83
C LYS A 8 -8.28 6.92 -7.61
N TRP A 9 -7.18 6.23 -7.33
CA TRP A 9 -7.16 4.79 -7.10
C TRP A 9 -7.61 4.38 -5.70
N ALA A 10 -7.82 5.31 -4.77
CA ALA A 10 -8.23 5.01 -3.40
C ALA A 10 -9.63 4.35 -3.33
N GLY A 11 -10.49 4.57 -4.33
CA GLY A 11 -11.81 3.96 -4.41
C GLY A 11 -11.85 2.60 -5.14
N ALA A 12 -10.73 2.12 -5.68
CA ALA A 12 -10.69 0.82 -6.33
C ALA A 12 -10.76 -0.32 -5.29
N PRO A 13 -11.37 -1.47 -5.64
CA PRO A 13 -11.51 -2.58 -4.70
C PRO A 13 -10.19 -3.02 -4.06
N GLY A 14 -10.19 -3.12 -2.74
CA GLY A 14 -9.04 -3.54 -1.94
C GLY A 14 -7.90 -2.51 -1.81
N ASN A 15 -7.91 -1.42 -2.57
CA ASN A 15 -6.88 -0.38 -2.42
C ASN A 15 -7.01 0.35 -1.08
N VAL A 16 -5.87 0.77 -0.53
CA VAL A 16 -5.82 1.41 0.79
C VAL A 16 -5.23 2.80 0.68
N LEU A 17 -5.98 3.80 1.12
CA LEU A 17 -5.49 5.17 1.27
C LEU A 17 -4.51 5.24 2.46
N LEU A 18 -3.33 5.79 2.20
CA LEU A 18 -2.23 6.00 3.14
C LEU A 18 -2.00 7.50 3.31
N LYS A 19 -2.57 8.07 4.38
CA LYS A 19 -2.40 9.49 4.69
C LYS A 19 -1.02 9.77 5.26
N THR A 20 -0.34 10.78 4.73
CA THR A 20 0.95 11.34 5.20
C THR A 20 1.01 11.47 6.72
N ALA A 21 0.00 12.10 7.31
CA ALA A 21 -0.10 12.35 8.76
C ALA A 21 0.02 11.11 9.65
N VAL A 22 -0.18 9.91 9.09
CA VAL A 22 -0.18 8.64 9.82
C VAL A 22 0.96 7.71 9.38
N THR A 23 1.39 7.81 8.13
CA THR A 23 2.35 6.86 7.54
C THR A 23 3.77 7.40 7.47
N GLY A 24 3.96 8.71 7.60
CA GLY A 24 5.28 9.34 7.42
C GLY A 24 5.73 9.41 5.96
N LEU A 25 4.87 9.05 5.00
CA LEU A 25 5.14 9.26 3.58
C LEU A 25 5.19 10.75 3.27
N SER A 26 5.96 11.13 2.24
CA SER A 26 6.07 12.53 1.79
C SER A 26 4.79 13.08 1.15
N LYS A 27 3.90 12.19 0.69
CA LYS A 27 2.60 12.52 0.09
C LYS A 27 1.55 11.46 0.44
N ASP A 28 0.30 11.89 0.50
CA ASP A 28 -0.82 10.96 0.54
C ASP A 28 -0.70 10.01 -0.66
N SER A 29 -0.86 8.73 -0.37
CA SER A 29 -0.59 7.68 -1.34
C SER A 29 -1.62 6.57 -1.23
N VAL A 30 -1.68 5.71 -2.22
CA VAL A 30 -2.55 4.54 -2.26
C VAL A 30 -1.66 3.31 -2.37
N ALA A 31 -1.83 2.34 -1.49
CA ALA A 31 -1.31 1.00 -1.69
C ALA A 31 -2.15 0.32 -2.78
N ASN A 32 -1.54 0.08 -3.93
CA ASN A 32 -2.21 -0.58 -5.03
C ASN A 32 -2.08 -2.10 -4.87
N VAL A 33 -3.08 -2.70 -4.25
CA VAL A 33 -3.07 -4.13 -3.92
C VAL A 33 -3.24 -4.98 -5.18
N SER A 34 -3.81 -4.45 -6.26
CA SER A 34 -3.98 -5.18 -7.51
C SER A 34 -2.68 -5.39 -8.29
N LEU A 35 -1.59 -4.71 -7.92
CA LEU A 35 -0.30 -4.76 -8.62
C LEU A 35 0.82 -5.36 -7.75
N ILE A 36 0.52 -6.44 -7.01
CA ILE A 36 1.54 -7.15 -6.22
C ILE A 36 2.54 -7.81 -7.16
N VAL A 37 3.82 -7.59 -6.88
CA VAL A 37 4.95 -8.16 -7.62
C VAL A 37 5.98 -8.73 -6.65
N ALA A 38 6.66 -9.79 -7.07
CA ALA A 38 7.87 -10.27 -6.41
C ALA A 38 9.05 -9.37 -6.82
N LEU A 39 9.88 -9.02 -5.84
CA LEU A 39 11.11 -8.24 -6.05
C LEU A 39 12.26 -8.93 -5.34
N ASP A 40 13.45 -8.87 -5.92
CA ASP A 40 14.67 -9.26 -5.24
C ASP A 40 15.01 -8.24 -4.13
N LYS A 41 15.59 -8.72 -3.02
CA LYS A 41 15.92 -7.85 -1.88
C LYS A 41 16.99 -6.81 -2.23
N GLY A 42 17.90 -7.12 -3.16
CA GLY A 42 18.93 -6.20 -3.64
C GLY A 42 18.38 -5.03 -4.47
N GLN A 43 17.12 -5.11 -4.91
CA GLN A 43 16.45 -3.99 -5.58
C GLN A 43 15.87 -2.96 -4.60
N LEU A 44 15.81 -3.28 -3.31
CA LEU A 44 15.37 -2.33 -2.28
C LEU A 44 16.51 -1.38 -1.95
N SER A 45 16.24 -0.07 -2.00
CA SER A 45 17.21 0.96 -1.63
C SER A 45 17.14 1.25 -0.13
N GLU A 46 16.47 2.34 0.27
CA GLU A 46 16.36 2.77 1.65
C GLU A 46 15.02 2.37 2.27
N ARG A 47 15.03 2.16 3.59
CA ARG A 47 13.82 1.93 4.36
C ARG A 47 13.16 3.26 4.74
N VAL A 48 12.06 3.60 4.08
CA VAL A 48 11.34 4.86 4.31
C VAL A 48 10.51 4.92 5.60
N GLY A 49 10.12 3.78 6.18
CA GLY A 49 9.33 3.76 7.41
C GLY A 49 8.73 2.41 7.79
N LYS A 50 7.89 2.42 8.84
CA LYS A 50 7.05 1.29 9.24
C LYS A 50 5.59 1.71 9.20
N LEU A 51 4.77 0.93 8.52
CA LEU A 51 3.35 1.17 8.49
C LEU A 51 2.70 0.76 9.85
N PRO A 52 1.78 1.55 10.43
CA PRO A 52 1.09 1.16 11.66
C PRO A 52 0.27 -0.12 11.48
N PRO A 53 0.11 -0.97 12.52
CA PRO A 53 -0.55 -2.27 12.40
C PRO A 53 -1.93 -2.22 11.72
N ARG A 54 -2.75 -1.23 12.07
CA ARG A 54 -4.09 -1.04 11.47
C ARG A 54 -4.07 -0.92 9.93
N HIS A 55 -3.04 -0.28 9.38
CA HIS A 55 -2.91 -0.11 7.92
C HIS A 55 -2.32 -1.36 7.27
N VAL A 56 -1.45 -2.10 7.99
CA VAL A 56 -0.99 -3.41 7.52
C VAL A 56 -2.18 -4.36 7.39
N THR A 57 -3.05 -4.42 8.40
CA THR A 57 -4.30 -5.20 8.34
C THR A 57 -5.20 -4.76 7.21
N ALA A 58 -5.42 -3.45 7.03
CA ALA A 58 -6.23 -2.94 5.91
C ALA A 58 -5.67 -3.38 4.55
N VAL A 59 -4.34 -3.35 4.39
CA VAL A 59 -3.67 -3.81 3.16
C VAL A 59 -3.87 -5.31 2.95
N LEU A 60 -3.74 -6.13 3.99
CA LEU A 60 -3.96 -7.59 3.91
C LEU A 60 -5.42 -7.91 3.54
N ASN A 61 -6.39 -7.26 4.17
CA ASN A 61 -7.81 -7.42 3.81
C ASN A 61 -8.09 -6.99 2.36
N GLY A 62 -7.39 -5.95 1.89
CA GLY A 62 -7.44 -5.53 0.50
C GLY A 62 -6.92 -6.59 -0.46
N ILE A 63 -5.87 -7.32 -0.08
CA ILE A 63 -5.35 -8.47 -0.82
C ILE A 63 -6.37 -9.61 -0.83
N GLU A 64 -7.00 -9.92 0.30
CA GLU A 64 -8.04 -10.96 0.36
C GLU A 64 -9.21 -10.64 -0.57
N THR A 65 -9.62 -9.37 -0.63
CA THR A 65 -10.69 -8.89 -1.51
C THR A 65 -10.41 -9.20 -2.99
N ILE A 66 -9.20 -8.92 -3.47
CA ILE A 66 -8.83 -9.19 -4.87
C ILE A 66 -8.60 -10.68 -5.17
N LEU A 67 -8.34 -11.48 -4.14
CA LEU A 67 -8.23 -12.94 -4.24
C LEU A 67 -9.59 -13.65 -4.08
N GLY A 68 -10.68 -12.90 -3.85
CA GLY A 68 -12.03 -13.44 -3.67
C GLY A 68 -12.21 -14.26 -2.40
N ARG A 69 -11.52 -13.87 -1.32
CA ARG A 69 -11.57 -14.54 -0.01
C ARG A 69 -12.27 -13.69 1.04
#